data_AF-A0AAF0TLX1-F1
#
_entry.id   AF-A0AAF0TLX1-F1
#
_cell.length_a   1.000
_cell.length_b   1.000
_cell.length_c   1.000
_cell.angle_alpha   90.00
_cell.angle_beta   90.00
_cell.angle_gamma   90.00
#
_symmetry.space_group_name_H-M   'P 1'
#
loop_
_entity.id
_entity.type
_entity.pdbx_description
1 polymer ?
#
loop_
_entity_poly.entity_id
_entity_poly.type
_entity_poly.pdbx_seq_one_letter_code
_entity_poly.pdbx_strand_id
1 'polypeptide(L)'
;MIELHHQLMNGINYVNIGRKYVATSIVDFGRYDNKAISSETFIYVGQGGNPKVSANARVEDQKLKGGNLALKNSTDMGCSVKVICGRQRVNSEKSDKRYTYDGLYTVTKCWEEIAPTGKYVFKFELKRNLGQPKLNHEISVKAN
;
A
#
# COMPACT_ATOMS: atom_id res chain seq x y z
N MET A 1 15.27 14.77 -4.46
CA MET A 1 14.33 13.73 -4.03
C MET A 1 13.20 14.45 -3.30
N ILE A 2 12.05 14.63 -3.94
CA ILE A 2 10.89 15.27 -3.29
C ILE A 2 10.34 14.24 -2.29
N GLU A 3 10.24 14.60 -1.00
CA GLU A 3 9.82 13.71 0.10
C GLU A 3 8.38 13.21 -0.08
N LEU A 4 8.22 12.17 -0.90
CA LEU A 4 6.94 11.48 -1.09
C LEU A 4 6.66 10.48 0.05
N HIS A 5 7.72 9.97 0.71
CA HIS A 5 7.63 8.95 1.76
C HIS A 5 8.90 8.97 2.64
N HIS A 6 8.76 9.20 3.95
CA HIS A 6 9.91 9.37 4.87
C HIS A 6 10.47 8.05 5.42
N GLN A 7 9.75 6.93 5.33
CA GLN A 7 10.18 5.65 5.92
C GLN A 7 10.75 4.71 4.85
N LEU A 8 12.08 4.61 4.76
CA LEU A 8 12.78 3.83 3.73
C LEU A 8 12.38 2.33 3.69
N MET A 9 11.82 1.79 4.78
CA MET A 9 11.52 0.36 4.95
C MET A 9 10.04 0.01 5.14
N ASN A 10 9.18 0.99 5.44
CA ASN A 10 7.77 0.73 5.75
C ASN A 10 6.88 1.05 4.55
N GLY A 11 5.80 0.27 4.38
CA GLY A 11 4.86 0.49 3.28
C GLY A 11 3.92 1.67 3.51
N ILE A 12 3.76 2.16 4.76
CA ILE A 12 2.74 3.16 5.13
C ILE A 12 3.40 4.28 5.93
N ASN A 13 3.32 5.50 5.43
CA ASN A 13 3.70 6.72 6.15
C ASN A 13 2.47 7.44 6.67
N TYR A 14 2.56 8.03 7.86
CA TYR A 14 1.43 8.65 8.54
C TYR A 14 1.90 9.79 9.45
N VAL A 15 0.98 10.71 9.77
CA VAL A 15 1.22 11.87 10.63
C VAL A 15 0.09 12.01 11.65
N ASN A 16 0.34 12.76 12.73
CA ASN A 16 -0.71 13.08 13.70
C ASN A 16 -1.44 14.36 13.29
N ILE A 17 -2.76 14.28 13.11
CA ILE A 17 -3.65 15.43 12.91
C ILE A 17 -4.71 15.39 14.01
N GLY A 18 -4.71 16.41 14.88
CA GLY A 18 -5.76 16.55 15.89
C GLY A 18 -5.93 15.32 16.80
N ARG A 19 -4.82 14.72 17.25
CA ARG A 19 -4.74 13.50 18.09
C ARG A 19 -5.04 12.18 17.37
N LYS A 20 -5.36 12.18 16.08
CA LYS A 20 -5.49 10.96 15.26
C LYS A 20 -4.31 10.82 14.32
N TYR A 21 -3.78 9.61 14.20
CA TYR A 21 -2.83 9.31 13.14
C TYR A 21 -3.58 9.05 11.83
N VAL A 22 -3.17 9.70 10.74
CA VAL A 22 -3.74 9.52 9.41
C VAL A 22 -2.64 9.18 8.40
N ALA A 23 -2.92 8.27 7.49
CA ALA A 23 -1.98 7.89 6.44
C ALA A 23 -1.79 9.04 5.44
N THR A 24 -0.54 9.33 5.08
CA THR A 24 -0.18 10.37 4.10
C THR A 24 0.32 9.79 2.80
N SER A 25 1.01 8.64 2.85
CA SER A 25 1.42 7.91 1.67
C SER A 25 1.56 6.42 1.93
N ILE A 26 1.38 5.63 0.87
CA ILE A 26 1.72 4.22 0.84
C ILE A 26 2.65 3.91 -0.33
N VAL A 27 3.47 2.88 -0.12
CA VAL A 27 4.32 2.27 -1.14
C VAL A 27 3.84 0.85 -1.39
N ASP A 28 3.52 0.56 -2.65
CA ASP A 28 3.30 -0.80 -3.13
C ASP A 28 4.53 -1.28 -3.92
N PHE A 29 5.31 -2.18 -3.32
CA PHE A 29 6.48 -2.81 -3.96
C PHE A 29 6.24 -4.29 -4.30
N GLY A 30 4.98 -4.76 -4.30
CA GLY A 30 4.66 -6.18 -4.56
C GLY A 30 5.18 -7.15 -3.50
N ARG A 31 5.42 -6.68 -2.27
CA ARG A 31 5.85 -7.52 -1.13
C ARG A 31 4.68 -8.16 -0.38
N TYR A 32 3.49 -7.63 -0.60
CA TYR A 32 2.23 -8.16 -0.11
C TYR A 32 1.33 -8.50 -1.30
N ASP A 33 0.34 -9.37 -1.08
CA ASP A 33 -0.59 -9.83 -2.11
C ASP A 33 -1.69 -8.79 -2.35
N ASN A 34 -1.28 -7.58 -2.73
CA ASN A 34 -2.18 -6.50 -3.14
C ASN A 34 -2.89 -6.89 -4.44
N LYS A 35 -4.17 -6.51 -4.56
CA LYS A 35 -5.02 -6.95 -5.67
C LYS A 35 -5.59 -5.76 -6.43
N ALA A 36 -5.26 -5.63 -7.71
CA ALA A 36 -5.96 -4.70 -8.59
C ALA A 36 -7.41 -5.14 -8.81
N ILE A 37 -8.34 -4.19 -8.70
CA ILE A 37 -9.78 -4.39 -8.96
C ILE A 37 -10.14 -3.75 -10.31
N SER A 38 -9.55 -2.59 -10.60
CA SER A 38 -9.64 -1.89 -11.87
C SER A 38 -8.34 -1.11 -12.11
N SER A 39 -8.27 -0.33 -13.19
CA SER A 39 -7.14 0.59 -13.43
C SER A 39 -6.98 1.64 -12.32
N GLU A 40 -8.05 1.99 -11.60
CA GLU A 40 -8.07 3.08 -10.62
C GLU A 40 -8.50 2.63 -9.23
N THR A 41 -8.59 1.32 -8.99
CA THR A 41 -9.00 0.76 -7.69
C THR A 41 -8.23 -0.50 -7.39
N PHE A 42 -7.73 -0.62 -6.17
CA PHE A 42 -7.01 -1.80 -5.70
C PHE A 42 -7.21 -2.04 -4.22
N ILE A 43 -6.89 -3.26 -3.79
CA ILE A 43 -6.88 -3.67 -2.40
C ILE A 43 -5.43 -3.69 -1.92
N TYR A 44 -5.14 -2.93 -0.88
CA TYR A 44 -3.86 -2.92 -0.19
C TYR A 44 -3.95 -3.77 1.08
N VAL A 45 -2.98 -4.67 1.26
CA VAL A 45 -2.84 -5.47 2.47
C VAL A 45 -2.05 -4.67 3.49
N GLY A 46 -2.55 -4.63 4.72
CA GLY A 46 -1.93 -3.94 5.84
C GLY A 46 -0.52 -4.47 6.15
N GLN A 47 0.20 -3.72 6.97
CA GLN A 47 1.55 -4.08 7.40
C GLN A 47 1.56 -4.99 8.64
N GLY A 48 2.59 -5.82 8.74
CA GLY A 48 2.86 -6.69 9.89
C GLY A 48 2.72 -8.17 9.52
N GLY A 49 3.42 -9.02 10.27
CA GLY A 49 3.32 -10.47 10.12
C GLY A 49 3.88 -11.04 8.80
N ASN A 50 4.70 -10.29 8.05
CA ASN A 50 5.19 -10.70 6.73
C ASN A 50 6.73 -10.86 6.67
N PRO A 51 7.24 -12.11 6.64
CA PRO A 51 8.67 -12.42 6.51
C PRO A 51 9.32 -11.86 5.23
N LYS A 52 8.56 -11.61 4.15
CA LYS A 52 9.08 -11.01 2.91
C LYS A 52 9.53 -9.55 3.09
N VAL A 53 9.09 -8.90 4.17
CA VAL A 53 9.40 -7.49 4.46
C VAL A 53 10.51 -7.35 5.49
N SER A 54 10.56 -8.25 6.47
CA SER A 54 11.60 -8.29 7.49
C SER A 54 11.94 -9.74 7.78
N ALA A 55 13.22 -10.10 7.66
CA ALA A 55 13.70 -11.47 7.90
C ALA A 55 13.38 -11.98 9.32
N ASN A 56 13.21 -11.07 10.28
CA ASN A 56 12.87 -11.39 11.67
C ASN A 56 11.35 -11.39 11.94
N ALA A 57 10.52 -11.03 10.96
CA ALA A 57 9.07 -11.04 11.13
C ALA A 57 8.57 -12.48 11.15
N ARG A 58 7.76 -12.80 12.16
CA ARG A 58 7.01 -14.07 12.21
C ARG A 58 5.68 -13.90 11.49
N VAL A 59 5.16 -15.00 10.97
CA VAL A 59 3.80 -15.04 10.43
C VAL A 59 2.82 -15.03 11.61
N GLU A 60 2.16 -13.90 11.83
CA GLU A 60 1.24 -13.66 12.96
C GLU A 60 0.07 -12.79 12.52
N ASP A 61 -0.97 -12.75 13.35
CA ASP A 61 -2.13 -11.88 13.12
C ASP A 61 -1.69 -10.41 13.10
N GLN A 62 -2.10 -9.70 12.06
CA GLN A 62 -1.88 -8.27 11.99
C GLN A 62 -2.65 -7.56 13.10
N LYS A 63 -2.12 -6.40 13.49
CA LYS A 63 -2.71 -5.58 14.54
C LYS A 63 -3.17 -4.25 13.94
N LEU A 64 -4.32 -3.76 14.39
CA LEU A 64 -4.84 -2.45 14.03
C LEU A 64 -4.09 -1.34 14.79
N LYS A 65 -2.82 -1.14 14.45
CA LYS A 65 -1.93 -0.15 15.07
C LYS A 65 -1.00 0.48 14.02
N GLY A 66 -0.37 1.60 14.37
CA GLY A 66 0.57 2.29 13.48
C GLY A 66 -0.07 2.58 12.12
N GLY A 67 0.58 2.14 11.03
CA GLY A 67 0.10 2.37 9.65
C GLY A 67 -1.29 1.81 9.36
N ASN A 68 -1.64 0.63 9.91
CA ASN A 68 -2.96 0.04 9.69
C ASN A 68 -4.06 0.89 10.34
N LEU A 69 -3.82 1.35 11.57
CA LEU A 69 -4.73 2.27 12.25
C LEU A 69 -4.81 3.62 11.51
N ALA A 70 -3.68 4.10 10.98
CA ALA A 70 -3.64 5.35 10.23
C ALA A 70 -4.45 5.28 8.93
N LEU A 71 -4.40 4.16 8.19
CA LEU A 71 -5.24 3.94 7.01
C LEU A 71 -6.72 3.86 7.38
N LYS A 72 -7.07 3.17 8.46
CA LYS A 72 -8.45 3.12 8.97
C LYS A 72 -8.97 4.53 9.31
N ASN A 73 -8.17 5.31 10.05
CA ASN A 73 -8.54 6.69 10.39
C ASN A 73 -8.67 7.57 9.14
N SER A 74 -7.84 7.35 8.11
CA SER A 74 -7.97 8.07 6.83
C SER A 74 -9.30 7.78 6.14
N THR A 75 -9.87 6.57 6.27
CA THR A 75 -11.24 6.27 5.82
C THR A 75 -12.25 7.15 6.56
N ASP A 76 -12.21 7.14 7.90
CA ASP A 76 -13.17 7.87 8.73
C ASP A 76 -13.10 9.39 8.53
N MET A 77 -11.91 9.91 8.21
CA MET A 77 -11.65 11.34 8.02
C MET A 77 -11.69 11.80 6.55
N GLY A 78 -11.88 10.87 5.59
CA GLY A 78 -11.84 11.18 4.15
C GLY A 78 -10.50 11.75 3.66
N CYS A 79 -9.40 11.44 4.36
CA CYS A 79 -8.07 11.95 4.01
C CYS A 79 -7.50 11.22 2.80
N SER A 80 -7.02 12.00 1.82
CA SER A 80 -6.35 11.44 0.65
C SER A 80 -4.97 10.90 0.98
N VAL A 81 -4.62 9.76 0.39
CA VAL A 81 -3.36 9.03 0.57
C VAL A 81 -2.61 9.02 -0.75
N LYS A 82 -1.33 9.44 -0.73
CA LYS A 82 -0.44 9.35 -1.89
C LYS A 82 -0.06 7.89 -2.14
N VAL A 83 -0.21 7.41 -3.37
CA VAL A 83 0.19 6.03 -3.75
C VAL A 83 1.45 6.07 -4.61
N ILE A 84 2.44 5.28 -4.19
CA ILE A 84 3.72 5.15 -4.89
C ILE A 84 3.90 3.67 -5.25
N CYS A 85 3.97 3.37 -6.54
CA CYS A 85 4.16 2.01 -7.04
C CYS A 85 5.63 1.78 -7.36
N GLY A 86 6.23 0.80 -6.70
CA GLY A 86 7.58 0.34 -6.93
C GLY A 86 7.61 -0.93 -7.78
N ARG A 87 8.46 -0.95 -8.80
CA ARG A 87 8.69 -2.10 -9.67
C ARG A 87 10.16 -2.44 -9.69
N GLN A 88 10.47 -3.73 -9.56
CA GLN A 88 11.82 -4.23 -9.79
C GLN A 88 11.91 -4.75 -11.22
N ARG A 89 12.85 -4.22 -12.01
CA ARG A 89 13.26 -4.82 -13.27
C ARG A 89 14.50 -5.64 -13.00
N VAL A 90 14.44 -6.93 -13.32
CA VAL A 90 15.58 -7.83 -13.25
C VAL A 90 16.04 -8.06 -14.68
N ASN A 91 17.16 -7.45 -15.05
CA ASN A 91 17.89 -7.80 -16.27
C ASN A 91 19.08 -8.70 -15.86
N SER A 92 19.66 -9.40 -16.83
CA SER A 92 20.73 -10.41 -16.65
C SER A 92 21.95 -9.93 -15.85
N GLU A 93 22.18 -8.61 -15.72
CA GLU A 93 23.36 -8.04 -15.06
C GLU A 93 23.05 -7.08 -13.90
N LYS A 94 21.85 -6.50 -13.81
CA LYS A 94 21.49 -5.50 -12.78
C LYS A 94 20.01 -5.54 -12.41
N SER A 95 19.73 -5.39 -11.12
CA SER A 95 18.37 -5.10 -10.63
C SER A 95 18.17 -3.58 -10.53
N ASP A 96 17.25 -3.03 -11.32
CA ASP A 96 16.84 -1.62 -11.24
C ASP A 96 15.51 -1.53 -10.47
N LYS A 97 15.47 -0.66 -9.45
CA LYS A 97 14.25 -0.40 -8.66
C LYS A 97 13.71 0.96 -9.06
N ARG A 98 12.53 0.99 -9.66
CA ARG A 98 11.85 2.24 -10.05
C ARG A 98 10.63 2.47 -9.19
N TYR A 99 10.43 3.70 -8.76
CA TYR A 99 9.24 4.14 -8.02
C TYR A 99 8.51 5.19 -8.85
N THR A 100 7.21 4.98 -9.05
CA THR A 100 6.32 5.89 -9.76
C THR A 100 5.26 6.40 -8.80
N TYR A 101 4.98 7.70 -8.83
CA TYR A 101 3.85 8.27 -8.11
C TYR A 101 2.57 8.11 -8.95
N ASP A 102 1.60 7.39 -8.40
CA ASP A 102 0.35 7.03 -9.10
C ASP A 102 -0.80 8.01 -8.81
N GLY A 103 -0.60 8.92 -7.87
CA GLY A 103 -1.57 9.96 -7.50
C GLY A 103 -2.12 9.81 -6.09
N LEU A 104 -3.20 10.55 -5.86
CA LEU A 104 -3.99 10.58 -4.64
C LEU A 104 -5.14 9.60 -4.72
N TYR A 105 -5.32 8.85 -3.64
CA TYR A 105 -6.38 7.86 -3.49
C TYR A 105 -7.13 8.11 -2.19
N THR A 106 -8.39 7.69 -2.14
CA THR A 106 -9.19 7.65 -0.93
C THR A 106 -9.36 6.20 -0.50
N VAL A 107 -9.21 5.93 0.80
CA VAL A 107 -9.48 4.60 1.35
C VAL A 107 -10.99 4.47 1.54
N THR A 108 -11.64 3.63 0.74
CA THR A 108 -13.10 3.50 0.70
C THR A 108 -13.64 2.42 1.64
N LYS A 109 -12.84 1.39 1.95
CA LYS A 109 -13.22 0.29 2.85
C LYS A 109 -12.02 -0.22 3.65
N CYS A 110 -12.31 -0.76 4.84
CA CYS A 110 -11.36 -1.45 5.71
C CYS A 110 -12.02 -2.70 6.29
N TRP A 111 -11.39 -3.86 6.18
CA TRP A 111 -11.88 -5.12 6.78
C TRP A 111 -10.73 -6.05 7.15
N GLU A 112 -11.04 -7.11 7.90
CA GLU A 112 -10.12 -8.20 8.22
C GLU A 112 -10.45 -9.44 7.38
N GLU A 113 -9.42 -10.18 6.99
CA GLU A 113 -9.55 -11.44 6.26
C GLU A 113 -8.49 -12.44 6.76
N ILE A 114 -8.80 -13.74 6.71
CA ILE A 114 -7.82 -14.78 6.98
C ILE A 114 -7.01 -15.01 5.70
N ALA A 115 -5.71 -14.71 5.75
CA ALA A 115 -4.79 -14.99 4.65
C ALA A 115 -4.54 -16.51 4.49
N PRO A 116 -3.99 -16.98 3.36
CA PRO A 116 -3.64 -18.40 3.17
C PRO A 116 -2.72 -18.98 4.25
N THR A 117 -2.01 -18.11 4.99
CA THR A 117 -1.19 -18.48 6.14
C THR A 117 -1.99 -18.84 7.40
N GLY A 118 -3.32 -18.71 7.38
CA GLY A 118 -4.19 -18.93 8.53
C GLY A 118 -4.16 -17.78 9.55
N LYS A 119 -3.60 -16.62 9.19
CA LYS A 119 -3.52 -15.43 10.05
C LYS A 119 -4.40 -14.31 9.54
N TYR A 120 -4.93 -13.52 10.47
CA TYR A 120 -5.71 -12.34 10.14
C TYR A 120 -4.82 -11.25 9.54
N VAL A 121 -5.28 -10.65 8.45
CA VAL A 121 -4.68 -9.49 7.80
C VAL A 121 -5.73 -8.40 7.63
N PHE A 122 -5.30 -7.14 7.72
CA PHE A 122 -6.16 -6.01 7.37
C PHE A 122 -6.08 -5.76 5.87
N LYS A 123 -7.23 -5.47 5.25
CA LYS A 123 -7.33 -5.07 3.85
C LYS A 123 -8.00 -3.71 3.73
N PHE A 124 -7.48 -2.91 2.81
CA PHE A 124 -7.92 -1.55 2.55
C PHE A 124 -8.23 -1.40 1.07
N GLU A 125 -9.45 -1.03 0.71
CA GLU A 125 -9.80 -0.68 -0.68
C GLU A 125 -9.40 0.78 -0.91
N LEU A 126 -8.56 1.03 -1.91
CA LEU A 126 -8.15 2.37 -2.32
C LEU A 126 -8.69 2.67 -3.70
N LYS A 127 -9.37 3.81 -3.83
CA LYS A 127 -9.90 4.33 -5.09
C LYS A 127 -9.23 5.64 -5.44
N ARG A 128 -8.78 5.76 -6.70
CA ARG A 128 -8.10 6.96 -7.19
C ARG A 128 -9.05 8.15 -7.21
N ASN A 129 -8.57 9.30 -6.77
CA ASN A 129 -9.36 10.53 -6.80
C ASN A 129 -9.52 11.01 -8.24
N LEU A 130 -10.69 11.61 -8.53
CA LEU A 130 -11.02 12.15 -9.85
C LEU A 130 -10.16 13.36 -10.22
N GLY A 131 -10.06 13.66 -11.52
CA GLY A 131 -9.40 14.86 -12.04
C GLY A 131 -7.86 14.77 -12.15
N GLN A 132 -7.28 13.61 -11.86
CA GLN A 132 -5.84 13.40 -12.00
C GLN A 132 -5.47 12.88 -13.39
N PRO A 133 -4.24 13.14 -13.90
CA PRO A 133 -3.76 12.59 -15.16
C PRO A 133 -3.95 11.07 -15.23
N LYS A 134 -4.17 10.51 -16.42
CA LYS A 134 -4.32 9.06 -16.59
C LYS A 134 -3.07 8.33 -16.10
N LEU A 135 -3.26 7.13 -15.54
CA LEU A 135 -2.15 6.27 -15.18
C LEU A 135 -1.47 5.75 -16.44
N ASN A 136 -0.14 5.85 -16.49
CA ASN A 136 0.66 5.40 -17.62
C ASN A 136 1.17 3.97 -17.44
N HIS A 137 0.47 3.15 -16.68
CA HIS A 137 0.86 1.75 -16.47
C HIS A 137 0.34 0.91 -17.62
N GLU A 138 1.26 0.32 -18.38
CA GLU A 138 0.93 -0.85 -19.19
C GLU A 138 0.34 -1.91 -18.26
N ILE A 139 -0.92 -2.28 -18.50
CA ILE A 139 -1.55 -3.40 -17.81
C ILE A 139 -0.80 -4.64 -18.29
N SER A 140 0.06 -5.21 -17.44
CA SER A 140 0.58 -6.55 -17.66
C SER A 140 -0.59 -7.53 -17.50
N VAL A 141 -1.39 -7.67 -18.55
CA VAL A 141 -2.28 -8.81 -18.71
C VAL A 141 -1.35 -10.01 -18.76
N LYS A 142 -1.29 -10.80 -17.68
CA LYS A 142 -0.73 -12.14 -17.78
C LYS A 142 -1.66 -12.89 -18.73
N ALA A 143 -1.18 -13.16 -19.94
CA ALA A 143 -1.80 -14.14 -20.81
C ALA A 143 -1.86 -15.48 -20.05
N ASN A 144 -3.05 -16.06 -20.00
CA ASN A 144 -3.27 -17.43 -19.51
C ASN A 144 -2.64 -18.43 -20.47
#